data_AF-A0A376H9J2-F1
#
_entry.id   AF-A0A376H9J2-F1
#
_cell.length_a   1.000
_cell.length_b   1.000
_cell.length_c   1.000
_cell.angle_alpha   90.00
_cell.angle_beta   90.00
_cell.angle_gamma   90.00
#
_symmetry.space_group_name_H-M   'P 1'
#
loop_
_entity.id
_entity.type
_entity.pdbx_description
1 polymer ?
#
loop_
_entity_poly.entity_id
_entity_poly.type
_entity_poly.pdbx_seq_one_letter_code
_entity_poly.pdbx_strand_id
1 'polypeptide(L)'
;MKRKFSLLDCAQCFAALLVVLVHCGRLAENDLVHFLLKSLLCRWAVPFFLVLNGYFFRKKQYLLKEWILRQLKIYILWSIIYLPYGMMYLQQLALPVYFYPVAFGFAFFMIGICYHLWYFPALISGMWLVHKTRKWGYPIQFGLASFLYVIGSSETYSSYLEGPLLTFYDIYKSLFLTTRNGLFYSFIFLLCVHSWQTIRNIPYFKIIYGRKLLYCYYFC
;
A
#
# COMPACT_ATOMS: atom_id res chain seq x y z
N MET A 1 -18.91 -27.70 13.45
CA MET A 1 -17.53 -27.43 13.04
C MET A 1 -17.05 -26.12 13.65
N LYS A 2 -16.16 -26.14 14.64
CA LYS A 2 -15.55 -24.90 15.16
C LYS A 2 -14.61 -24.36 14.09
N ARG A 3 -14.95 -23.23 13.47
CA ARG A 3 -14.01 -22.47 12.61
C ARG A 3 -12.85 -22.03 13.50
N LYS A 4 -11.71 -22.72 13.43
CA LYS A 4 -10.45 -22.16 13.94
C LYS A 4 -10.15 -20.97 13.04
N PHE A 5 -10.36 -19.76 13.53
CA PHE A 5 -9.80 -18.58 12.88
C PHE A 5 -8.31 -18.81 12.73
N SER A 6 -7.81 -18.69 11.50
CA SER A 6 -6.38 -18.76 11.31
C SER A 6 -5.78 -17.53 11.98
N LEU A 7 -4.57 -17.64 12.55
CA LEU A 7 -3.87 -16.50 13.15
C LEU A 7 -3.75 -15.32 12.16
N LEU A 8 -3.79 -15.62 10.86
CA LEU A 8 -3.85 -14.65 9.77
C LEU A 8 -5.16 -13.84 9.74
N ASP A 9 -6.31 -14.48 9.95
CA ASP A 9 -7.61 -13.81 9.96
C ASP A 9 -7.70 -12.82 11.13
N CYS A 10 -7.17 -13.20 12.30
CA CYS A 10 -7.05 -12.32 13.46
C CYS A 10 -6.13 -11.11 13.16
N ALA A 11 -4.98 -11.35 12.53
CA ALA A 11 -4.06 -10.28 12.14
C ALA A 11 -4.69 -9.32 11.11
N GLN A 12 -5.48 -9.82 10.17
CA GLN A 12 -6.23 -9.00 9.22
C GLN A 12 -7.30 -8.15 9.90
N CYS A 13 -8.03 -8.73 10.86
CA CYS A 13 -9.02 -8.00 11.64
C CYS A 13 -8.36 -6.87 12.45
N PHE A 14 -7.24 -7.17 13.12
CA PHE A 14 -6.46 -6.18 13.85
C PHE A 14 -5.93 -5.07 12.93
N ALA A 15 -5.35 -5.43 11.79
CA ALA A 15 -4.86 -4.45 10.81
C ALA A 15 -5.99 -3.59 10.23
N ALA A 16 -7.18 -4.16 10.01
CA ALA A 16 -8.34 -3.38 9.56
C ALA A 16 -8.77 -2.35 10.62
N LEU A 17 -8.74 -2.70 11.91
CA LEU A 17 -8.99 -1.77 13.00
C LEU A 17 -7.95 -0.64 13.02
N LEU A 18 -6.67 -0.95 12.77
CA LEU A 18 -5.63 0.07 12.65
C LEU A 18 -5.88 1.05 11.49
N VAL A 19 -6.43 0.61 10.35
CA VAL A 19 -6.83 1.51 9.25
C VAL A 19 -7.88 2.52 9.73
N VAL A 20 -8.90 2.05 10.46
CA VAL A 20 -9.94 2.93 11.02
C VAL A 20 -9.31 3.95 11.97
N LEU A 21 -8.43 3.50 12.88
CA LEU A 21 -7.75 4.38 13.85
C LEU A 21 -6.83 5.42 13.19
N VAL A 22 -6.19 5.13 12.04
CA VAL A 22 -5.43 6.14 11.28
C VAL A 22 -6.32 7.30 10.86
N HIS A 23 -7.57 7.04 10.50
CA HIS A 23 -8.49 8.03 9.96
C HIS A 23 -9.36 8.70 11.02
N CYS A 24 -9.40 8.16 12.24
CA CYS A 24 -9.92 8.88 13.39
C CYS A 24 -9.08 10.14 13.69
N GLY A 25 -9.67 11.10 14.39
CA GLY A 25 -9.01 12.35 14.79
C GLY A 25 -7.89 12.13 15.81
N ARG A 26 -7.98 12.84 16.94
CA ARG A 26 -7.04 12.66 18.06
C ARG A 26 -7.39 11.39 18.82
N LEU A 27 -6.42 10.49 18.96
CA LEU A 27 -6.58 9.17 19.62
C LEU A 27 -6.28 9.20 21.13
N ALA A 28 -5.45 10.16 21.57
CA ALA A 28 -5.04 10.29 22.96
C ALA A 28 -4.80 11.77 23.28
N GLU A 29 -5.08 12.16 24.52
CA GLU A 29 -4.82 13.52 25.00
C GLU A 29 -3.32 13.82 25.09
N ASN A 30 -2.49 12.83 25.42
CA ASN A 30 -1.05 12.97 25.43
C ASN A 30 -0.47 12.96 24.00
N ASP A 31 0.32 13.99 23.64
CA ASP A 31 0.90 14.13 22.29
C ASP A 31 1.83 12.98 21.90
N LEU A 32 2.65 12.48 22.83
CA LEU A 32 3.56 11.36 22.56
C LEU A 32 2.76 10.08 22.29
N VAL A 33 1.77 9.78 23.12
CA VAL A 33 0.91 8.60 22.93
C VAL A 33 0.14 8.70 21.62
N HIS A 34 -0.38 9.88 21.30
CA HIS A 34 -1.05 10.12 20.04
C HIS A 34 -0.12 9.87 18.83
N PHE A 35 1.10 10.41 18.88
CA PHE A 35 2.10 10.22 17.84
C PHE A 35 2.50 8.76 17.69
N LEU A 36 2.81 8.06 18.78
CA LEU A 36 3.20 6.65 18.76
C LEU A 36 2.08 5.77 18.19
N LEU A 37 0.85 5.96 18.64
CA LEU A 37 -0.29 5.19 18.14
C LEU A 37 -0.54 5.45 16.66
N LYS A 38 -0.65 6.72 16.26
CA LYS A 38 -1.08 7.06 14.90
C LYS A 38 0.04 6.93 13.88
N SER A 39 1.24 7.41 14.19
CA SER A 39 2.36 7.48 13.27
C SER A 39 3.21 6.22 13.25
N LEU A 40 3.40 5.56 14.39
CA LEU A 40 4.14 4.29 14.41
C LEU A 40 3.18 3.12 14.20
N LEU A 41 2.25 2.86 15.12
CA LEU A 41 1.46 1.63 15.10
C LEU A 41 0.47 1.56 13.93
N CYS A 42 -0.41 2.55 13.79
CA CYS A 42 -1.51 2.47 12.83
C CYS A 42 -1.04 2.52 11.37
N ARG A 43 0.12 3.15 11.08
CA ARG A 43 0.71 3.18 9.74
C ARG A 43 1.22 1.82 9.23
N TRP A 44 1.35 0.80 10.10
CA TRP A 44 1.68 -0.57 9.66
C TRP A 44 0.56 -1.25 8.88
N ALA A 45 -0.69 -0.77 9.03
CA ALA A 45 -1.84 -1.41 8.42
C ALA A 45 -1.71 -1.53 6.89
N VAL A 46 -1.30 -0.44 6.22
CA VAL A 46 -1.20 -0.43 4.76
C VAL A 46 -0.06 -1.32 4.24
N PRO A 47 1.20 -1.22 4.74
CA PRO A 47 2.26 -2.18 4.42
C PRO A 47 1.85 -3.63 4.65
N PHE A 48 1.16 -3.91 5.75
CA PHE A 48 0.68 -5.25 6.05
C PHE A 48 -0.25 -5.79 4.96
N PHE A 49 -1.26 -5.01 4.54
CA PHE A 49 -2.18 -5.43 3.47
C PHE A 49 -1.49 -5.56 2.11
N LEU A 50 -0.51 -4.70 1.80
CA LEU A 50 0.30 -4.81 0.58
C LEU A 50 1.09 -6.14 0.56
N VAL A 51 1.83 -6.42 1.63
CA VAL A 51 2.61 -7.67 1.79
C VAL A 51 1.69 -8.88 1.72
N LEU A 52 0.54 -8.82 2.38
CA LEU A 52 -0.44 -9.92 2.38
C LEU A 52 -1.01 -10.19 0.98
N ASN A 53 -1.36 -9.13 0.24
CA ASN A 53 -1.83 -9.26 -1.14
C ASN A 53 -0.75 -9.84 -2.06
N GLY A 54 0.50 -9.37 -1.94
CA GLY A 54 1.62 -9.93 -2.70
C GLY A 54 1.91 -11.39 -2.33
N TYR A 55 1.75 -11.75 -1.06
CA TYR A 55 1.87 -13.13 -0.60
C TYR A 55 0.84 -14.05 -1.27
N PHE A 56 -0.45 -13.67 -1.23
CA PHE A 56 -1.52 -14.47 -1.82
C PHE A 56 -1.48 -14.51 -3.33
N PHE A 57 -1.05 -13.43 -3.97
CA PHE A 57 -0.82 -13.38 -5.42
C PHE A 57 0.08 -14.53 -5.88
N ARG A 58 1.23 -14.70 -5.20
CA ARG A 58 2.18 -15.79 -5.46
C ARG A 58 1.71 -17.15 -4.98
N LYS A 59 1.11 -17.24 -3.78
CA LYS A 59 0.65 -18.52 -3.21
C LYS A 59 -0.36 -19.21 -4.12
N LYS A 60 -1.28 -18.44 -4.70
CA LYS A 60 -2.29 -18.93 -5.64
C LYS A 60 -1.80 -18.97 -7.10
N GLN A 61 -0.54 -18.59 -7.34
CA GLN A 61 0.10 -18.58 -8.67
C GLN A 61 -0.72 -17.85 -9.74
N TYR A 62 -1.32 -16.71 -9.38
CA TYR A 62 -2.15 -15.98 -10.34
C TYR A 62 -1.32 -15.41 -11.48
N LEU A 63 -1.90 -15.42 -12.69
CA LEU A 63 -1.42 -14.57 -13.77
C LEU A 63 -1.66 -13.10 -13.40
N LEU A 64 -0.69 -12.23 -13.69
CA LEU A 64 -0.76 -10.80 -13.35
C LEU A 64 -2.04 -10.15 -13.89
N LYS A 65 -2.38 -10.42 -15.15
CA LYS A 65 -3.59 -9.86 -15.80
C LYS A 65 -4.87 -10.21 -15.04
N GLU A 66 -5.04 -11.49 -14.69
CA GLU A 66 -6.24 -11.94 -13.98
C GLU A 66 -6.33 -11.36 -12.57
N TRP A 67 -5.19 -11.27 -11.87
CA TRP A 67 -5.16 -10.69 -10.53
C TRP A 67 -5.49 -9.20 -10.57
N ILE A 68 -4.92 -8.45 -11.53
CA ILE A 68 -5.26 -7.03 -11.74
C ILE A 68 -6.76 -6.87 -12.00
N LEU A 69 -7.35 -7.69 -12.88
CA LEU A 69 -8.79 -7.65 -13.14
C LEU A 69 -9.63 -7.93 -11.89
N ARG A 70 -9.20 -8.86 -11.03
CA ARG A 70 -9.85 -9.10 -9.74
C ARG A 70 -9.79 -7.88 -8.82
N GLN A 71 -8.63 -7.23 -8.70
CA GLN A 71 -8.50 -6.02 -7.88
C GLN A 71 -9.30 -4.85 -8.46
N LEU A 72 -9.32 -4.68 -9.79
CA LEU A 72 -10.10 -3.67 -10.48
C LEU A 72 -11.60 -3.83 -10.25
N LYS A 73 -12.13 -5.07 -10.26
CA LYS A 73 -13.56 -5.31 -9.96
C LYS A 73 -13.94 -4.83 -8.56
N ILE A 74 -13.11 -5.15 -7.57
CA ILE A 74 -13.32 -4.69 -6.18
C ILE A 74 -13.21 -3.17 -6.11
N TYR A 75 -12.20 -2.61 -6.76
CA TYR A 75 -11.98 -1.17 -6.79
C TYR A 75 -13.13 -0.39 -7.43
N ILE A 76 -13.65 -0.85 -8.58
CA ILE A 76 -14.79 -0.24 -9.26
C ILE A 76 -16.05 -0.34 -8.39
N LEU A 77 -16.31 -1.51 -7.78
CA LEU A 77 -17.45 -1.69 -6.88
C LEU A 77 -17.42 -0.66 -5.75
N TRP A 78 -16.29 -0.52 -5.05
CA TRP A 78 -16.16 0.47 -3.98
C TRP A 78 -16.17 1.90 -4.49
N SER A 79 -15.62 2.16 -5.68
CA SER A 79 -15.66 3.49 -6.31
C SER A 79 -17.11 3.94 -6.55
N ILE A 80 -17.99 3.04 -6.99
CA ILE A 80 -19.43 3.30 -7.17
C ILE A 80 -20.08 3.56 -5.80
N ILE A 81 -19.82 2.72 -4.81
CA ILE A 81 -20.38 2.87 -3.45
C ILE A 81 -19.98 4.23 -2.83
N TYR A 82 -18.73 4.66 -3.02
CA TYR A 82 -18.22 5.92 -2.49
C TYR A 82 -18.45 7.13 -3.40
N LEU A 83 -19.10 6.95 -4.56
CA LEU A 83 -19.35 8.05 -5.50
C LEU A 83 -20.17 9.20 -4.89
N PRO A 84 -21.25 8.96 -4.10
CA PRO A 84 -21.99 10.06 -3.46
C PRO A 84 -21.12 10.90 -2.54
N TYR A 85 -20.23 10.26 -1.79
CA TYR A 85 -19.27 10.94 -0.92
C TYR A 85 -18.26 11.76 -1.73
N GLY A 86 -17.74 11.21 -2.83
CA GLY A 86 -16.86 11.94 -3.75
C GLY A 86 -17.52 13.18 -4.37
N MET A 87 -18.82 13.09 -4.71
CA MET A 87 -19.61 14.22 -5.20
C MET A 87 -19.70 15.34 -4.15
N MET A 88 -20.01 14.99 -2.89
CA MET A 88 -20.06 15.97 -1.80
C MET A 88 -18.71 16.66 -1.59
N TYR A 89 -17.61 15.93 -1.74
CA TYR A 89 -16.26 16.50 -1.63
C TYR A 89 -15.93 17.47 -2.77
N LEU A 90 -16.29 17.14 -4.02
CA LEU A 90 -16.09 18.06 -5.17
C LEU A 90 -16.92 19.35 -5.03
N GLN A 91 -18.10 19.27 -4.43
CA GLN A 91 -18.92 20.46 -4.14
C GLN A 91 -18.22 21.41 -3.16
N GLN A 92 -17.52 20.86 -2.15
CA GLN A 92 -16.74 21.67 -1.20
C GLN A 92 -15.54 22.37 -1.85
N LEU A 93 -15.00 21.81 -2.93
CA LEU A 93 -13.90 22.41 -3.69
C LEU A 93 -14.34 23.58 -4.59
N ALA A 94 -15.62 23.94 -4.60
CA ALA A 94 -16.20 25.00 -5.42
C ALA A 94 -15.87 24.89 -6.93
N LEU A 95 -15.63 23.66 -7.41
CA LEU A 95 -15.33 23.39 -8.81
C LEU A 95 -16.61 23.51 -9.65
N PRO A 96 -16.55 24.14 -10.84
CA PRO A 96 -17.68 24.13 -11.77
C PRO A 96 -18.07 22.70 -12.14
N VAL A 97 -19.38 22.42 -12.18
CA VAL A 97 -19.93 21.06 -12.42
C VAL A 97 -19.42 20.44 -13.72
N TYR A 98 -19.15 21.26 -14.74
CA TYR A 98 -18.58 20.81 -16.01
C TYR A 98 -17.22 20.10 -15.88
N PHE A 99 -16.42 20.43 -14.86
CA PHE A 99 -15.13 19.78 -14.61
C PHE A 99 -15.25 18.46 -13.82
N TYR A 100 -16.43 18.10 -13.32
CA TYR A 100 -16.59 16.91 -12.48
C TYR A 100 -16.18 15.61 -13.17
N PRO A 101 -16.52 15.34 -14.44
CA PRO A 101 -16.08 14.12 -15.12
C PRO A 101 -14.55 14.02 -15.21
N VAL A 102 -13.87 15.14 -15.48
CA VAL A 102 -12.40 15.20 -15.54
C VAL A 102 -11.81 14.99 -14.16
N ALA A 103 -12.36 15.64 -13.14
CA ALA A 103 -11.93 15.50 -11.75
C ALA A 103 -12.08 14.06 -11.25
N PHE A 104 -13.21 13.40 -11.53
CA PHE A 104 -13.41 11.99 -11.18
C PHE A 104 -12.50 11.06 -11.95
N GLY A 105 -12.28 11.30 -13.25
CA GLY A 105 -11.32 10.52 -14.03
C GLY A 105 -9.92 10.61 -13.43
N PHE A 106 -9.45 11.83 -13.17
CA PHE A 106 -8.15 12.07 -12.56
C PHE A 106 -8.05 11.46 -11.16
N ALA A 107 -9.05 11.68 -10.30
CA ALA A 107 -9.11 11.10 -8.97
C ALA A 107 -9.05 9.56 -9.05
N PHE A 108 -9.86 8.93 -9.90
CA PHE A 108 -9.93 7.48 -10.07
C PHE A 108 -8.56 6.84 -10.41
N PHE A 109 -7.70 7.51 -11.16
CA PHE A 109 -6.38 6.96 -11.48
C PHE A 109 -5.31 7.26 -10.43
N MET A 110 -5.39 8.41 -9.75
CA MET A 110 -4.35 8.85 -8.83
C MET A 110 -4.59 8.41 -7.39
N ILE A 111 -5.77 8.72 -6.83
CA ILE A 111 -6.09 8.55 -5.40
C ILE A 111 -7.33 7.68 -5.17
N GLY A 112 -8.13 7.45 -6.20
CA GLY A 112 -9.49 6.94 -6.10
C GLY A 112 -10.54 7.99 -5.82
N ILE A 113 -11.79 7.63 -6.11
CA ILE A 113 -12.97 8.51 -5.97
C ILE A 113 -13.13 9.04 -4.55
N CYS A 114 -12.67 8.26 -3.57
CA CYS A 114 -12.51 8.66 -2.18
C CYS A 114 -11.05 8.44 -1.78
N TYR A 115 -10.52 9.32 -0.93
CA TYR A 115 -9.12 9.25 -0.51
C TYR A 115 -8.74 7.93 0.14
N HIS A 116 -9.68 7.16 0.72
CA HIS A 116 -9.42 5.84 1.30
C HIS A 116 -9.10 4.77 0.24
N LEU A 117 -9.52 4.98 -1.01
CA LEU A 117 -9.40 3.99 -2.09
C LEU A 117 -8.03 4.01 -2.78
N TRP A 118 -7.14 4.94 -2.40
CA TRP A 118 -5.79 5.11 -2.96
C TRP A 118 -4.96 3.83 -2.94
N TYR A 119 -5.26 2.97 -1.98
CA TYR A 119 -4.67 1.65 -1.84
C TYR A 119 -4.77 0.82 -3.13
N PHE A 120 -5.90 0.85 -3.85
CA PHE A 120 -6.10 0.01 -5.04
C PHE A 120 -5.24 0.46 -6.24
N PRO A 121 -5.26 1.74 -6.67
CA PRO A 121 -4.32 2.23 -7.67
C PRO A 121 -2.87 1.93 -7.30
N ALA A 122 -2.50 2.15 -6.03
CA ALA A 122 -1.15 1.93 -5.55
C ALA A 122 -0.75 0.44 -5.56
N LEU A 123 -1.64 -0.45 -5.15
CA LEU A 123 -1.43 -1.91 -5.15
C LEU A 123 -1.26 -2.44 -6.59
N ILE A 124 -2.14 -2.02 -7.51
CA ILE A 124 -2.13 -2.48 -8.90
C ILE A 124 -0.87 -1.99 -9.61
N SER A 125 -0.59 -0.69 -9.55
CA SER A 125 0.59 -0.09 -10.20
C SER A 125 1.90 -0.59 -9.58
N GLY A 126 1.97 -0.73 -8.25
CA GLY A 126 3.14 -1.31 -7.58
C GLY A 126 3.41 -2.75 -7.99
N MET A 127 2.37 -3.60 -8.05
CA MET A 127 2.53 -5.00 -8.49
C MET A 127 2.95 -5.09 -9.96
N TRP A 128 2.40 -4.22 -10.81
CA TRP A 128 2.78 -4.12 -12.21
C TRP A 128 4.27 -3.72 -12.35
N LEU A 129 4.74 -2.76 -11.55
CA LEU A 129 6.16 -2.36 -11.52
C LEU A 129 7.09 -3.51 -11.10
N VAL A 130 6.74 -4.25 -10.04
CA VAL A 130 7.51 -5.45 -9.61
C VAL A 130 7.66 -6.45 -10.76
N HIS A 131 6.59 -6.69 -11.52
CA HIS A 131 6.64 -7.62 -12.65
C HIS A 131 7.43 -7.06 -13.84
N LYS A 132 7.25 -5.78 -14.17
CA LYS A 132 7.91 -5.13 -15.31
C LYS A 132 9.43 -5.04 -15.11
N THR A 133 9.86 -4.78 -13.88
CA THR A 133 11.28 -4.64 -13.52
C THR A 133 11.94 -5.99 -13.21
N ARG A 134 11.19 -7.10 -13.19
CA ARG A 134 11.67 -8.45 -12.86
C ARG A 134 12.96 -8.85 -13.58
N LYS A 135 13.11 -8.44 -14.84
CA LYS A 135 14.27 -8.74 -15.70
C LYS A 135 15.59 -8.09 -15.24
N TRP A 136 15.55 -7.08 -14.39
CA TRP A 136 16.75 -6.37 -13.91
C TRP A 136 17.43 -7.06 -12.72
N GLY A 137 16.85 -8.13 -12.19
CA GLY A 137 17.35 -8.79 -10.98
C GLY A 137 17.02 -8.03 -9.69
N TYR A 138 17.08 -8.74 -8.56
CA TYR A 138 16.69 -8.19 -7.26
C TYR A 138 17.54 -7.01 -6.78
N PRO A 139 18.89 -6.99 -6.91
CA PRO A 139 19.70 -5.87 -6.42
C PRO A 139 19.32 -4.53 -7.06
N ILE A 140 19.15 -4.50 -8.38
CA ILE A 140 18.76 -3.28 -9.12
C ILE A 140 17.34 -2.86 -8.74
N GLN A 141 16.40 -3.81 -8.66
CA GLN A 141 15.03 -3.51 -8.23
C GLN A 141 14.97 -2.91 -6.82
N PHE A 142 15.73 -3.47 -5.87
CA PHE A 142 15.76 -2.96 -4.50
C PHE A 142 16.43 -1.60 -4.41
N GLY A 143 17.52 -1.38 -5.17
CA GLY A 143 18.16 -0.06 -5.26
C GLY A 143 17.17 1.00 -5.77
N LEU A 144 16.47 0.70 -6.87
CA LEU A 144 15.46 1.60 -7.42
C LEU A 144 14.27 1.80 -6.47
N ALA A 145 13.73 0.72 -5.90
CA ALA A 145 12.58 0.81 -4.99
C ALA A 145 12.92 1.60 -3.71
N SER A 146 14.12 1.44 -3.17
CA SER A 146 14.58 2.18 -1.99
C SER A 146 14.80 3.66 -2.31
N PHE A 147 15.43 3.97 -3.45
CA PHE A 147 15.61 5.34 -3.91
C PHE A 147 14.26 6.05 -4.10
N LEU A 148 13.31 5.40 -4.78
CA LEU A 148 11.95 5.93 -4.94
C LEU A 148 11.24 6.07 -3.59
N TYR A 149 11.38 5.11 -2.68
CA TYR A 149 10.76 5.22 -1.35
C TYR A 149 11.29 6.41 -0.55
N VAL A 150 12.60 6.68 -0.62
CA VAL A 150 13.20 7.87 0.01
C VAL A 150 12.64 9.15 -0.60
N ILE A 151 12.54 9.23 -1.93
CA ILE A 151 11.89 10.37 -2.59
C ILE A 151 10.44 10.50 -2.12
N GLY A 152 9.69 9.40 -2.05
CA GLY A 152 8.31 9.42 -1.58
C GLY A 152 8.16 9.90 -0.13
N SER A 153 9.12 9.58 0.71
CA SER A 153 9.15 9.98 2.12
C SER A 153 9.28 11.50 2.30
N SER A 154 9.77 12.22 1.29
CA SER A 154 9.85 13.69 1.29
C SER A 154 8.51 14.37 1.54
N GLU A 155 7.38 13.74 1.15
CA GLU A 155 6.04 14.27 1.44
C GLU A 155 5.80 14.47 2.94
N THR A 156 6.31 13.56 3.78
CA THR A 156 6.16 13.64 5.25
C THR A 156 7.00 14.77 5.85
N TYR A 157 8.10 15.14 5.20
CA TYR A 157 9.04 16.17 5.65
C TYR A 157 8.98 17.42 4.77
N SER A 158 7.90 17.60 4.01
CA SER A 158 7.75 18.71 3.06
C SER A 158 7.87 20.08 3.72
N SER A 159 7.50 20.21 4.99
CA SER A 159 7.67 21.42 5.80
C SER A 159 9.13 21.82 6.08
N TYR A 160 10.07 20.89 5.88
CA TYR A 160 11.51 21.11 6.08
C TYR A 160 12.26 21.25 4.75
N LEU A 161 11.56 21.22 3.60
CA LEU A 161 12.16 21.40 2.29
C LEU A 161 12.26 22.89 1.96
N GLU A 162 13.42 23.32 1.47
CA GLU A 162 13.68 24.71 1.07
C GLU A 162 14.29 24.78 -0.33
N GLY A 163 14.15 25.94 -0.97
CA GLY A 163 14.78 26.24 -2.25
C GLY A 163 14.26 25.38 -3.43
N PRO A 164 15.13 24.97 -4.37
CA PRO A 164 14.71 24.24 -5.57
C PRO A 164 13.97 22.93 -5.29
N LEU A 165 14.29 22.25 -4.18
CA LEU A 165 13.67 20.98 -3.80
C LEU A 165 12.19 21.14 -3.44
N LEU A 166 11.82 22.25 -2.80
CA LEU A 166 10.42 22.56 -2.52
C LEU A 166 9.65 22.81 -3.81
N THR A 167 10.22 23.57 -4.75
CA THR A 167 9.60 23.81 -6.07
C THR A 167 9.38 22.52 -6.85
N PHE A 168 10.36 21.61 -6.85
CA PHE A 168 10.19 20.29 -7.46
C PHE A 168 9.09 19.48 -6.80
N TYR A 169 9.00 19.50 -5.47
CA TYR A 169 7.95 18.83 -4.71
C TYR A 169 6.56 19.40 -5.03
N ASP A 170 6.42 20.73 -5.11
CA ASP A 170 5.15 21.38 -5.43
C ASP A 170 4.66 21.07 -6.85
N ILE A 171 5.58 21.08 -7.83
CA ILE A 171 5.28 20.65 -9.20
C ILE A 171 4.81 19.19 -9.18
N TYR A 172 5.54 18.31 -8.51
CA TYR A 172 5.15 16.92 -8.38
C TYR A 172 3.76 16.75 -7.75
N LYS A 173 3.50 17.45 -6.64
CA LYS A 173 2.23 17.42 -5.92
C LYS A 173 1.07 17.92 -6.78
N SER A 174 1.29 18.91 -7.64
CA SER A 174 0.26 19.38 -8.57
C SER A 174 -0.14 18.33 -9.62
N LEU A 175 0.78 17.42 -9.98
CA LEU A 175 0.55 16.38 -10.99
C LEU A 175 0.02 15.06 -10.42
N PHE A 176 0.52 14.63 -9.25
CA PHE A 176 0.23 13.31 -8.68
C PHE A 176 -0.55 13.36 -7.36
N LEU A 177 -0.80 14.56 -6.82
CA LEU A 177 -1.46 14.86 -5.54
C LEU A 177 -0.75 14.34 -4.28
N THR A 178 -0.19 13.13 -4.33
CA THR A 178 0.49 12.48 -3.21
C THR A 178 1.59 11.53 -3.69
N THR A 179 2.63 11.38 -2.88
CA THR A 179 3.65 10.34 -3.09
C THR A 179 3.18 8.96 -2.64
N ARG A 180 2.04 8.85 -1.96
CA ARG A 180 1.39 7.59 -1.55
C ARG A 180 0.75 6.90 -2.75
N ASN A 181 1.58 6.41 -3.66
CA ASN A 181 1.17 5.72 -4.86
C ASN A 181 1.99 4.45 -5.07
N GLY A 182 1.73 3.73 -6.16
CA GLY A 182 2.39 2.46 -6.40
C GLY A 182 3.87 2.57 -6.72
N LEU A 183 4.32 3.72 -7.22
CA LEU A 183 5.72 3.96 -7.59
C LEU A 183 6.59 4.19 -6.36
N PHE A 184 6.24 5.17 -5.53
CA PHE A 184 7.07 5.58 -4.41
C PHE A 184 6.76 4.79 -3.13
N TYR A 185 5.55 4.25 -2.95
CA TYR A 185 5.18 3.56 -1.72
C TYR A 185 5.01 2.05 -1.90
N SER A 186 4.08 1.59 -2.74
CA SER A 186 3.75 0.15 -2.77
C SER A 186 4.84 -0.72 -3.38
N PHE A 187 5.67 -0.17 -4.26
CA PHE A 187 6.70 -0.91 -4.99
C PHE A 187 7.65 -1.66 -4.04
N ILE A 188 8.20 -0.99 -3.03
CA ILE A 188 9.15 -1.59 -2.08
C ILE A 188 8.53 -2.72 -1.27
N PHE A 189 7.33 -2.53 -0.71
CA PHE A 189 6.67 -3.54 0.13
C PHE A 189 6.28 -4.80 -0.67
N LEU A 190 5.80 -4.61 -1.90
CA LEU A 190 5.47 -5.72 -2.79
C LEU A 190 6.73 -6.45 -3.27
N LEU A 191 7.82 -5.72 -3.53
CA LEU A 191 9.11 -6.31 -3.89
C LEU A 191 9.70 -7.15 -2.74
N CYS A 192 9.61 -6.67 -1.49
CA CYS A 192 10.06 -7.39 -0.30
C CYS A 192 9.41 -8.78 -0.20
N VAL A 193 8.09 -8.86 -0.32
CA VAL A 193 7.40 -10.17 -0.23
C VAL A 193 7.67 -11.04 -1.46
N HIS A 194 7.77 -10.44 -2.65
CA HIS A 194 8.00 -11.18 -3.89
C HIS A 194 9.39 -11.83 -3.92
N SER A 195 10.42 -11.11 -3.46
CA SER A 195 11.80 -11.61 -3.36
C SER A 195 11.95 -12.65 -2.24
N TRP A 196 11.38 -12.40 -1.05
CA TRP A 196 11.37 -13.36 0.06
C TRP A 196 10.83 -14.72 -0.36
N GLN A 197 9.70 -14.75 -1.07
CA GLN A 197 9.10 -16.00 -1.51
C GLN A 197 9.95 -16.74 -2.55
N THR A 198 10.67 -16.02 -3.41
CA THR A 198 11.64 -16.66 -4.31
C THR A 198 12.78 -17.30 -3.52
N ILE A 199 13.34 -16.58 -2.54
CA ILE A 199 14.42 -17.11 -1.68
C ILE A 199 13.96 -18.35 -0.90
N ARG A 200 12.75 -18.30 -0.32
CA ARG A 200 12.17 -19.44 0.43
C ARG A 200 11.97 -20.69 -0.44
N ASN A 201 11.73 -20.50 -1.73
CA ASN A 201 11.53 -21.62 -2.65
C ASN A 201 12.84 -22.24 -3.16
N ILE A 202 14.00 -21.65 -2.85
CA ILE A 202 15.32 -22.24 -3.14
C ILE A 202 15.49 -23.48 -2.23
N PRO A 203 15.84 -24.66 -2.78
CA PRO A 203 15.91 -25.91 -2.02
C PRO A 203 16.82 -25.85 -0.79
N TYR A 204 17.93 -25.11 -0.86
CA TYR A 204 18.84 -24.87 0.27
C TYR A 204 18.14 -24.25 1.50
N PHE A 205 17.26 -23.26 1.29
CA PHE A 205 16.56 -22.59 2.39
C PHE A 205 15.39 -23.41 2.95
N LYS A 206 14.77 -24.30 2.17
CA LYS A 206 13.77 -25.25 2.69
C LYS A 206 14.36 -26.19 3.73
N ILE A 207 15.60 -26.63 3.54
CA ILE A 207 16.31 -27.55 4.44
C ILE A 207 16.61 -26.88 5.79
N ILE A 208 17.06 -25.62 5.77
CA ILE A 208 17.40 -24.86 6.98
C ILE A 208 16.15 -24.50 7.79
N TYR A 209 15.07 -24.06 7.14
CA TYR A 209 13.80 -23.76 7.83
C TYR A 209 13.06 -25.00 8.32
N GLY A 210 13.13 -26.12 7.58
CA GLY A 210 12.62 -27.41 8.04
C GLY A 210 13.30 -27.89 9.32
N ARG A 211 14.63 -27.70 9.41
CA ARG A 211 15.39 -27.97 10.65
C ARG A 211 15.00 -27.04 11.79
N LYS A 212 14.83 -25.72 11.56
CA LYS A 212 14.44 -24.78 12.63
C LYS A 212 13.03 -25.04 13.20
N LEU A 213 12.08 -25.50 12.37
CA LEU A 213 10.75 -25.92 12.85
C LEU A 213 10.79 -27.20 13.69
N LEU A 214 11.69 -28.14 13.37
CA LEU A 214 11.95 -29.32 14.19
C LEU A 214 12.58 -28.95 15.54
N TYR A 215 13.54 -28.01 15.57
CA TYR A 215 14.13 -27.55 16.83
C TYR A 215 13.13 -26.77 17.71
N CYS A 216 12.17 -26.03 17.14
CA CYS A 216 11.09 -25.41 17.91
C CYS A 216 10.05 -26.41 18.45
N TYR A 217 9.90 -27.59 17.83
CA TYR A 217 9.00 -28.65 18.34
C TYR A 217 9.65 -29.50 19.44
N TYR A 218 10.99 -29.56 19.50
CA TYR A 218 11.72 -30.30 20.54
C TYR A 218 12.04 -29.47 21.79
N PHE A 219 11.75 -28.17 21.78
CA PHE A 219 11.96 -27.26 22.92
C PHE A 219 10.66 -26.63 23.44
N CYS A 220 9.51 -27.23 23.15
CA CYS A 220 8.22 -26.86 23.74
C CYS A 220 7.57 -28.08 24.39
#